data_AF-A0A521T5F3-F1
#
_entry.id   AF-A0A521T5F3-F1
#
_cell.length_a   1.000
_cell.length_b   1.000
_cell.length_c   1.000
_cell.angle_alpha   90.00
_cell.angle_beta   90.00
_cell.angle_gamma   90.00
#
_symmetry.space_group_name_H-M   'P 1'
#
loop_
_entity.id
_entity.type
_entity.pdbx_description
1 polymer ?
#
loop_
_entity_poly.entity_id
_entity_poly.type
_entity_poly.pdbx_seq_one_letter_code
_entity_poly.pdbx_strand_id
1 'polypeptide(L)'
;MAEFVYGYPITGIILEEETGYEVQYFQRARLERRLNRPLGERIVRSPLGVLAYTPGGQVNLTSATSGCQQKIGWDFPVCYAFFEFYEEFDGPLSFGRPVSGLEVHGNMLWQYFEYARLEWHPELPADDGITIAHLGEVWFQTLRLDNSMLLPERDLLPAYSVVTDLAVRAFPQRAQVPLGENQTLIISVRDQSRVPVTGASVSAVFVAPDGLATPLGALLTDSNGIASFNFQAVSTQVGVAEIILEVRFNGLVLELHTSFRIWY
;
A
#
# COMPACT_ATOMS: atom_id res chain seq x y z
N MET A 1 -8.35 -1.58 -1.22
CA MET A 1 -9.27 -1.09 -2.27
C MET A 1 -8.80 0.22 -2.89
N ALA A 2 -8.61 1.31 -2.13
CA ALA A 2 -8.19 2.60 -2.70
C ALA A 2 -6.88 2.55 -3.51
N GLU A 3 -5.88 1.82 -3.02
CA GLU A 3 -4.61 1.61 -3.72
C GLU A 3 -4.76 0.91 -5.07
N PHE A 4 -5.63 -0.10 -5.15
CA PHE A 4 -5.89 -0.79 -6.42
C PHE A 4 -6.61 0.13 -7.41
N VAL A 5 -7.57 0.95 -6.96
CA VAL A 5 -8.36 1.82 -7.84
C VAL A 5 -7.57 3.04 -8.31
N TYR A 6 -6.77 3.67 -7.44
CA TYR A 6 -6.04 4.90 -7.75
C TYR A 6 -4.58 4.65 -8.16
N GLY A 7 -4.00 3.53 -7.77
CA GLY A 7 -2.56 3.29 -7.85
C GLY A 7 -1.78 4.15 -6.85
N TYR A 8 -0.46 4.13 -6.98
CA TYR A 8 0.42 4.92 -6.13
C TYR A 8 0.43 6.41 -6.51
N PRO A 9 0.69 7.32 -5.56
CA PRO A 9 0.94 8.71 -5.89
C PRO A 9 2.17 8.80 -6.80
N ILE A 10 2.07 9.54 -7.90
CA ILE A 10 3.19 9.81 -8.81
C ILE A 10 3.73 11.23 -8.66
N THR A 11 3.00 12.12 -7.97
CA THR A 11 3.45 13.48 -7.62
C THR A 11 3.22 13.77 -6.14
N GLY A 12 3.90 14.81 -5.63
CA GLY A 12 3.42 15.54 -4.46
C GLY A 12 2.16 16.35 -4.77
N ILE A 13 1.74 17.20 -3.81
CA ILE A 13 0.67 18.17 -4.04
C ILE A 13 1.22 19.32 -4.90
N ILE A 14 0.52 19.62 -5.99
CA ILE A 14 0.83 20.69 -6.93
C ILE A 14 -0.27 21.75 -6.82
N LEU A 15 0.09 23.03 -6.75
CA LEU A 15 -0.88 24.12 -6.84
C LEU A 15 -1.06 24.49 -8.33
N GLU A 16 -2.27 24.33 -8.84
CA GLU A 16 -2.65 24.83 -10.17
C GLU A 16 -3.05 26.30 -10.07
N GLU A 17 -2.19 27.20 -10.54
CA GLU A 17 -2.40 28.65 -10.43
C GLU A 17 -3.67 29.12 -11.14
N GLU A 18 -4.03 28.48 -12.25
CA GLU A 18 -5.18 28.83 -13.08
C GLU A 18 -6.53 28.61 -12.37
N THR A 19 -6.62 27.53 -11.59
CA THR A 19 -7.85 27.11 -10.90
C THR A 19 -7.81 27.43 -9.40
N GLY A 20 -6.62 27.64 -8.85
CA GLY A 20 -6.37 27.70 -7.40
C GLY A 20 -6.57 26.35 -6.70
N TYR A 21 -6.63 25.24 -7.44
CA TYR A 21 -6.78 23.90 -6.86
C TYR A 21 -5.42 23.34 -6.50
N GLU A 22 -5.40 22.58 -5.41
CA GLU A 22 -4.28 21.72 -5.11
C GLU A 22 -4.57 20.33 -5.67
N VAL A 23 -3.66 19.79 -6.46
CA VAL A 23 -3.87 18.54 -7.18
C VAL A 23 -2.76 17.55 -6.87
N GLN A 24 -3.10 16.27 -6.87
CA GLN A 24 -2.14 15.20 -6.77
C GLN A 24 -2.47 14.14 -7.81
N TYR A 25 -1.43 13.72 -8.55
CA TYR A 25 -1.53 12.64 -9.51
C TYR A 25 -1.16 11.32 -8.85
N PHE A 26 -1.94 10.29 -9.17
CA PHE A 26 -1.68 8.90 -8.88
C PHE A 26 -1.54 8.16 -10.21
N GLN A 27 -1.14 6.89 -10.20
CA GLN A 27 -0.98 6.14 -11.44
C GLN A 27 -2.27 6.11 -12.28
N ARG A 28 -3.41 5.89 -11.61
CA ARG A 28 -4.73 5.65 -12.24
C ARG A 28 -5.73 6.78 -12.01
N ALA A 29 -5.41 7.77 -11.16
CA ALA A 29 -6.33 8.84 -10.78
C ALA A 29 -5.63 10.20 -10.63
N ARG A 30 -6.44 11.26 -10.58
CA ARG A 30 -6.02 12.60 -10.16
C ARG A 30 -7.03 13.09 -9.13
N LEU A 31 -6.54 13.55 -7.99
CA LEU A 31 -7.34 14.13 -6.93
C LEU A 31 -7.14 15.64 -6.90
N GLU A 32 -8.23 16.35 -6.66
CA GLU A 32 -8.28 17.80 -6.58
C GLU A 32 -8.82 18.21 -5.20
N ARG A 33 -8.09 19.06 -4.51
CA ARG A 33 -8.54 19.75 -3.31
C ARG A 33 -9.07 21.13 -3.68
N ARG A 34 -10.40 21.26 -3.68
CA ARG A 34 -11.14 22.47 -4.03
C ARG A 34 -11.50 23.26 -2.77
N LEU A 35 -10.71 24.28 -2.44
CA LEU A 35 -10.86 25.06 -1.20
C LEU A 35 -12.18 25.85 -1.12
N ASN A 36 -12.82 26.11 -2.26
CA ASN A 36 -14.13 26.75 -2.36
C ASN A 36 -15.30 25.84 -1.93
N ARG A 37 -15.06 24.57 -1.60
CA ARG A 37 -16.09 23.64 -1.09
C ARG A 37 -16.09 23.50 0.43
N PRO A 38 -17.22 23.05 1.03
CA PRO A 38 -17.28 22.69 2.45
C PRO A 38 -16.19 21.69 2.82
N LEU A 39 -15.68 21.72 4.05
CA LEU A 39 -14.51 20.93 4.50
C LEU A 39 -14.62 19.43 4.16
N GLY A 40 -15.80 18.83 4.24
CA GLY A 40 -16.03 17.41 3.92
C GLY A 40 -16.14 17.07 2.43
N GLU A 41 -16.17 18.07 1.55
CA GLU A 41 -16.41 17.92 0.10
C GLU A 41 -15.26 18.47 -0.77
N ARG A 42 -14.14 18.82 -0.13
CA ARG A 42 -13.02 19.48 -0.85
C ARG A 42 -12.26 18.52 -1.74
N ILE A 43 -12.20 17.24 -1.41
CA ILE A 43 -11.45 16.24 -2.18
C ILE A 43 -12.37 15.65 -3.23
N VAL A 44 -12.07 15.94 -4.49
CA VAL A 44 -12.84 15.52 -5.65
C VAL A 44 -11.92 14.79 -6.62
N ARG A 45 -12.44 13.75 -7.28
CA ARG A 45 -11.72 13.06 -8.36
C ARG A 45 -11.90 13.79 -9.68
N SER A 46 -10.82 13.91 -10.43
CA SER A 46 -10.91 14.32 -11.82
C SER A 46 -11.57 13.21 -12.65
N PRO A 47 -12.49 13.53 -13.57
CA PRO A 47 -13.14 12.56 -14.43
C PRO A 47 -12.19 12.14 -15.56
N LEU A 48 -11.09 11.46 -15.21
CA LEU A 48 -10.02 11.16 -16.15
C LEU A 48 -10.45 10.24 -17.30
N GLY A 49 -11.45 9.39 -17.10
CA GLY A 49 -11.96 8.57 -18.20
C GLY A 49 -12.75 9.38 -19.23
N VAL A 50 -13.35 10.52 -18.83
CA VAL A 50 -13.90 11.50 -19.76
C VAL A 50 -12.79 12.32 -20.42
N LEU A 51 -11.84 12.83 -19.63
CA LEU A 51 -10.80 13.75 -20.11
C LEU A 51 -9.80 13.07 -21.04
N ALA A 52 -9.44 11.81 -20.77
CA ALA A 52 -8.51 11.02 -21.55
C ALA A 52 -9.20 10.11 -22.59
N TYR A 53 -10.49 10.31 -22.85
CA TYR A 53 -11.23 9.50 -23.81
C TYR A 53 -10.66 9.63 -25.22
N THR A 54 -10.24 8.50 -25.80
CA THR A 54 -9.87 8.40 -27.21
C THR A 54 -10.69 7.28 -27.87
N PRO A 55 -11.50 7.58 -28.89
CA PRO A 55 -12.39 6.60 -29.50
C PRO A 55 -11.62 5.52 -30.27
N GLY A 56 -12.03 4.26 -30.10
CA GLY A 56 -11.54 3.09 -30.84
C GLY A 56 -12.57 2.48 -31.78
N GLY A 57 -12.26 1.26 -32.25
CA GLY A 57 -13.16 0.48 -33.10
C GLY A 57 -14.39 0.03 -32.33
N GLN A 58 -15.58 0.43 -32.76
CA GLN A 58 -16.80 0.14 -31.99
C GLN A 58 -17.15 -1.36 -32.02
N VAL A 59 -17.48 -1.91 -30.85
CA VAL A 59 -18.10 -3.25 -30.76
C VAL A 59 -19.61 -3.07 -30.65
N ASN A 60 -20.36 -3.72 -31.54
CA ASN A 60 -21.82 -3.65 -31.55
C ASN A 60 -22.43 -4.49 -30.42
N LEU A 61 -22.37 -3.98 -29.19
CA LEU A 61 -23.05 -4.53 -28.01
C LEU A 61 -24.17 -3.59 -27.59
N THR A 62 -25.31 -4.17 -27.21
CA THR A 62 -26.48 -3.43 -26.73
C THR A 62 -26.94 -4.01 -25.39
N SER A 63 -27.85 -3.33 -24.71
CA SER A 63 -28.50 -3.87 -23.50
C SER A 63 -29.26 -5.17 -23.76
N ALA A 64 -29.64 -5.47 -25.01
CA ALA A 64 -30.29 -6.73 -25.38
C ALA A 64 -29.30 -7.88 -25.58
N THR A 65 -27.99 -7.60 -25.65
CA THR A 65 -26.98 -8.65 -25.80
C THR A 65 -26.85 -9.44 -24.50
N SER A 66 -26.86 -10.78 -24.60
CA SER A 66 -26.71 -11.65 -23.44
C SER A 66 -25.39 -11.38 -22.71
N GLY A 67 -25.46 -11.20 -21.38
CA GLY A 67 -24.30 -10.87 -20.54
C GLY A 67 -24.00 -9.37 -20.44
N CYS A 68 -24.82 -8.50 -21.05
CA CYS A 68 -24.73 -7.05 -20.89
C CYS A 68 -25.72 -6.53 -19.84
N GLN A 69 -25.30 -5.50 -19.11
CA GLN A 69 -26.11 -4.79 -18.14
C GLN A 69 -26.06 -3.29 -18.45
N GLN A 70 -27.22 -2.63 -18.37
CA GLN A 70 -27.33 -1.18 -18.53
C GLN A 70 -28.26 -0.65 -17.44
N LYS A 71 -27.69 0.05 -16.47
CA LYS A 71 -28.44 0.64 -15.35
C LYS A 71 -29.16 1.92 -15.82
N ILE A 72 -30.19 2.33 -15.09
CA ILE A 72 -30.91 3.58 -15.36
C ILE A 72 -29.92 4.75 -15.31
N GLY A 73 -29.93 5.59 -16.34
CA GLY A 73 -29.02 6.75 -16.46
C GLY A 73 -27.64 6.41 -17.02
N TRP A 74 -27.42 5.19 -17.50
CA TRP A 74 -26.24 4.83 -18.31
C TRP A 74 -26.58 4.94 -19.78
N ASP A 75 -25.74 5.63 -20.54
CA ASP A 75 -25.86 5.73 -22.00
C ASP A 75 -25.30 4.49 -22.71
N PHE A 76 -24.41 3.74 -22.05
CA PHE A 76 -23.74 2.57 -22.61
C PHE A 76 -23.90 1.32 -21.72
N PRO A 77 -24.04 0.13 -22.31
CA PRO A 77 -24.03 -1.13 -21.56
C PRO A 77 -22.60 -1.51 -21.15
N VAL A 78 -22.49 -2.26 -20.06
CA VAL A 78 -21.24 -2.92 -19.62
C VAL A 78 -21.48 -4.43 -19.65
N CYS A 79 -20.57 -5.19 -20.23
CA CYS A 79 -20.82 -6.60 -20.59
C CYS A 79 -19.75 -7.56 -20.09
N TYR A 80 -20.15 -8.80 -19.81
CA TYR A 80 -19.25 -9.92 -19.48
C TYR A 80 -18.31 -9.58 -18.31
N ALA A 81 -17.03 -9.97 -18.41
CA ALA A 81 -16.00 -9.73 -17.40
C ALA A 81 -15.86 -8.24 -17.02
N PHE A 82 -16.18 -7.29 -17.91
CA PHE A 82 -16.17 -5.87 -17.54
C PHE A 82 -17.25 -5.54 -16.51
N PHE A 83 -18.44 -6.15 -16.61
CA PHE A 83 -19.51 -5.91 -15.65
C PHE A 83 -19.23 -6.61 -14.32
N GLU A 84 -18.68 -7.83 -14.36
CA GLU A 84 -18.26 -8.56 -13.16
C GLU A 84 -17.20 -7.77 -12.39
N PHE A 85 -16.16 -7.30 -13.08
CA PHE A 85 -15.13 -6.43 -12.49
C PHE A 85 -15.70 -5.11 -11.98
N TYR A 86 -16.65 -4.51 -12.72
CA TYR A 86 -17.33 -3.29 -12.27
C TYR A 86 -18.06 -3.50 -10.93
N GLU A 87 -18.79 -4.61 -10.78
CA GLU A 87 -19.51 -4.90 -9.53
C GLU A 87 -18.56 -5.27 -8.38
N GLU A 88 -17.49 -6.03 -8.67
CA GLU A 88 -16.52 -6.46 -7.67
C GLU A 88 -15.83 -5.28 -6.96
N PHE A 89 -15.50 -4.22 -7.71
CA PHE A 89 -14.74 -3.08 -7.19
C PHE A 89 -15.60 -1.87 -6.80
N ASP A 90 -16.88 -2.06 -6.48
CA ASP A 90 -17.82 -0.96 -6.18
C ASP A 90 -17.81 0.10 -7.29
N GLY A 91 -18.09 -0.35 -8.51
CA GLY A 91 -17.97 0.44 -9.74
C GLY A 91 -18.61 1.83 -9.70
N PRO A 92 -19.78 2.06 -9.07
CA PRO A 92 -20.32 3.40 -8.93
C PRO A 92 -19.37 4.37 -8.21
N LEU A 93 -18.70 3.91 -7.15
CA LEU A 93 -17.74 4.70 -6.39
C LEU A 93 -16.36 4.74 -7.09
N SER A 94 -15.92 3.60 -7.65
CA SER A 94 -14.57 3.42 -8.17
C SER A 94 -14.39 3.89 -9.60
N PHE A 95 -15.35 3.67 -10.49
CA PHE A 95 -15.21 3.97 -11.93
C PHE A 95 -16.22 5.03 -12.40
N GLY A 96 -17.35 5.15 -11.71
CA GLY A 96 -18.47 5.99 -12.13
C GLY A 96 -19.29 5.32 -13.22
N ARG A 97 -20.04 6.11 -13.98
CA ARG A 97 -20.89 5.60 -15.08
C ARG A 97 -20.06 5.30 -16.32
N PRO A 98 -20.46 4.35 -17.17
CA PRO A 98 -19.81 4.14 -18.45
C PRO A 98 -20.03 5.36 -19.35
N VAL A 99 -18.97 5.82 -20.00
CA VAL A 99 -18.98 6.97 -20.93
C VAL A 99 -18.64 6.55 -22.36
N SER A 100 -18.35 5.27 -22.58
CA SER A 100 -18.25 4.65 -23.90
C SER A 100 -18.87 3.25 -23.91
N GLY A 101 -19.15 2.73 -25.10
CA GLY A 101 -19.32 1.30 -25.30
C GLY A 101 -18.00 0.55 -25.17
N LEU A 102 -18.04 -0.78 -25.37
CA LEU A 102 -16.83 -1.58 -25.51
C LEU A 102 -16.19 -1.29 -26.88
N GLU A 103 -14.89 -1.02 -26.87
CA GLU A 103 -14.13 -0.61 -28.05
C GLU A 103 -12.89 -1.49 -28.25
N VAL A 104 -12.56 -1.77 -29.50
CA VAL A 104 -11.34 -2.44 -29.91
C VAL A 104 -10.23 -1.42 -30.06
N HIS A 105 -9.12 -1.67 -29.36
CA HIS A 105 -7.88 -0.89 -29.45
C HIS A 105 -6.72 -1.85 -29.71
N GLY A 106 -6.45 -2.13 -30.98
CA GLY A 106 -5.47 -3.15 -31.38
C GLY A 106 -5.96 -4.56 -31.03
N ASN A 107 -5.21 -5.28 -30.19
CA ASN A 107 -5.58 -6.59 -29.66
C ASN A 107 -6.30 -6.51 -28.30
N MET A 108 -6.45 -5.32 -27.73
CA MET A 108 -7.11 -5.08 -26.45
C MET A 108 -8.56 -4.65 -26.66
N LEU A 109 -9.38 -4.82 -25.61
CA LEU A 109 -10.70 -4.23 -25.52
C LEU A 109 -10.73 -3.20 -24.40
N TRP A 110 -11.21 -2.00 -24.68
CA TRP A 110 -11.30 -0.93 -23.71
C TRP A 110 -12.74 -0.50 -23.50
N GLN A 111 -13.07 -0.13 -22.27
CA GLN A 111 -14.29 0.61 -21.97
C GLN A 111 -13.98 1.75 -21.00
N TYR A 112 -14.44 2.95 -21.34
CA TYR A 112 -14.26 4.14 -20.54
C TYR A 112 -15.45 4.36 -19.61
N PHE A 113 -15.13 4.81 -18.40
CA PHE A 113 -16.05 5.24 -17.36
C PHE A 113 -15.71 6.67 -16.95
N GLU A 114 -16.54 7.32 -16.13
CA GLU A 114 -16.32 8.73 -15.75
C GLU A 114 -14.91 8.97 -15.19
N TYR A 115 -14.41 8.06 -14.35
CA TYR A 115 -13.15 8.24 -13.64
C TYR A 115 -12.06 7.23 -13.97
N ALA A 116 -12.31 6.28 -14.87
CA ALA A 116 -11.38 5.19 -15.18
C ALA A 116 -11.56 4.67 -16.61
N ARG A 117 -10.57 3.90 -17.07
CA ARG A 117 -10.70 3.04 -18.26
C ARG A 117 -10.35 1.62 -17.83
N LEU A 118 -11.26 0.70 -18.12
CA LEU A 118 -11.01 -0.73 -17.95
C LEU A 118 -10.48 -1.29 -19.26
N GLU A 119 -9.51 -2.18 -19.17
CA GLU A 119 -8.80 -2.75 -20.31
C GLU A 119 -8.76 -4.26 -20.17
N TRP A 120 -9.20 -4.96 -21.21
CA TRP A 120 -8.99 -6.39 -21.34
C TRP A 120 -7.74 -6.67 -22.17
N HIS A 121 -6.87 -7.51 -21.62
CA HIS A 121 -5.58 -7.87 -22.20
C HIS A 121 -5.55 -9.37 -22.54
N PRO A 122 -5.47 -9.75 -23.84
CA PRO A 122 -5.53 -11.16 -24.27
C PRO A 122 -4.34 -12.02 -23.80
N GLU A 123 -3.23 -11.40 -23.43
CA GLU A 123 -2.02 -12.07 -22.95
C GLU A 123 -2.08 -12.46 -21.47
N LEU A 124 -3.04 -11.93 -20.72
CA LEU A 124 -3.24 -12.27 -19.31
C LEU A 124 -4.10 -13.54 -19.18
N PRO A 125 -3.94 -14.32 -18.09
CA PRO A 125 -4.84 -15.43 -17.78
C PRO A 125 -6.31 -14.96 -17.77
N ALA A 126 -7.24 -15.84 -18.17
CA ALA A 126 -8.65 -15.48 -18.32
C ALA A 126 -9.29 -14.90 -17.03
N ASP A 127 -8.81 -15.34 -15.87
CA ASP A 127 -9.27 -14.90 -14.55
C ASP A 127 -8.69 -13.52 -14.14
N ASP A 128 -7.63 -13.04 -14.81
CA ASP A 128 -6.92 -11.77 -14.55
C ASP A 128 -7.03 -10.78 -15.73
N GLY A 129 -7.94 -11.04 -16.67
CA GLY A 129 -7.94 -10.38 -17.98
C GLY A 129 -8.24 -8.89 -17.96
N ILE A 130 -8.88 -8.35 -16.91
CA ILE A 130 -9.29 -6.94 -16.80
C ILE A 130 -8.35 -6.16 -15.89
N THR A 131 -7.81 -5.05 -16.40
CA THR A 131 -6.98 -4.11 -15.64
C THR A 131 -7.55 -2.69 -15.69
N ILE A 132 -7.09 -1.84 -14.77
CA ILE A 132 -7.43 -0.42 -14.74
C ILE A 132 -6.27 0.36 -15.37
N ALA A 133 -6.56 1.12 -16.41
CA ALA A 133 -5.58 1.94 -17.10
C ALA A 133 -4.93 2.99 -16.19
N HIS A 134 -3.66 3.29 -16.43
CA HIS A 134 -2.91 4.31 -15.70
C HIS A 134 -3.26 5.73 -16.20
N LEU A 135 -4.53 6.12 -16.11
CA LEU A 135 -5.00 7.38 -16.67
C LEU A 135 -4.40 8.62 -15.99
N GLY A 136 -3.93 8.52 -14.74
CA GLY A 136 -3.24 9.63 -14.09
C GLY A 136 -1.87 9.89 -14.73
N GLU A 137 -1.08 8.84 -15.00
CA GLU A 137 0.17 8.94 -15.76
C GLU A 137 -0.07 9.46 -17.18
N VAL A 138 -1.05 8.88 -17.89
CA VAL A 138 -1.41 9.29 -19.25
C VAL A 138 -1.81 10.76 -19.29
N TRP A 139 -2.63 11.21 -18.34
CA TRP A 139 -3.10 12.60 -18.31
C TRP A 139 -1.99 13.59 -17.96
N PHE A 140 -1.11 13.24 -17.00
CA PHE A 140 0.09 14.02 -16.67
C PHE A 140 0.97 14.25 -17.92
N GLN A 141 1.23 13.18 -18.68
CA GLN A 141 2.01 13.24 -19.92
C GLN A 141 1.30 14.03 -21.03
N THR A 142 -0.03 13.87 -21.15
CA THR A 142 -0.85 14.57 -22.14
C THR A 142 -0.78 16.08 -21.95
N LEU A 143 -0.83 16.55 -20.70
CA LEU A 143 -0.66 17.96 -20.35
C LEU A 143 0.78 18.45 -20.46
N ARG A 144 1.75 17.56 -20.66
CA ARG A 144 3.20 17.86 -20.72
C ARG A 144 3.68 18.62 -19.48
N LEU A 145 3.20 18.21 -18.31
CA LEU A 145 3.67 18.74 -17.03
C LEU A 145 5.15 18.42 -16.83
N ASP A 146 5.84 19.24 -16.03
CA ASP A 146 7.28 19.07 -15.80
C ASP A 146 7.55 17.76 -15.07
N ASN A 147 8.39 16.89 -15.67
CA ASN A 147 8.80 15.63 -15.06
C ASN A 147 9.50 15.82 -13.71
N SER A 148 10.01 17.01 -13.38
CA SER A 148 10.54 17.30 -12.05
C SER A 148 9.47 17.25 -10.93
N MET A 149 8.18 17.27 -11.30
CA MET A 149 7.06 17.11 -10.36
C MET A 149 6.82 15.66 -9.95
N LEU A 150 7.40 14.70 -10.69
CA LEU A 150 7.28 13.28 -10.38
C LEU A 150 8.04 12.95 -9.10
N LEU A 151 7.42 12.14 -8.25
CA LEU A 151 8.11 11.54 -7.11
C LEU A 151 9.22 10.60 -7.62
N PRO A 152 10.40 10.59 -6.98
CA PRO A 152 11.44 9.63 -7.35
C PRO A 152 10.95 8.22 -7.05
N GLU A 153 11.41 7.23 -7.80
CA GLU A 153 10.90 5.84 -7.78
C GLU A 153 10.90 5.19 -6.38
N ARG A 154 11.83 5.60 -5.51
CA ARG A 154 11.87 5.19 -4.08
C ARG A 154 10.67 5.64 -3.25
N ASP A 155 10.02 6.73 -3.65
CA ASP A 155 8.85 7.33 -2.98
C ASP A 155 7.53 6.89 -3.64
N LEU A 156 7.59 6.15 -4.77
CA LEU A 156 6.45 5.50 -5.44
C LEU A 156 6.09 4.14 -4.83
N LEU A 157 7.02 3.54 -4.07
CA LEU A 157 6.73 2.36 -3.27
C LEU A 157 5.85 2.79 -2.09
N PRO A 158 4.72 2.12 -1.83
CA PRO A 158 3.90 2.49 -0.70
C PRO A 158 4.72 2.29 0.57
N ALA A 159 4.58 3.22 1.52
CA ALA A 159 4.86 2.96 2.93
C ALA A 159 3.94 1.87 3.54
N TYR A 160 3.25 1.09 2.68
CA TYR A 160 2.38 -0.04 2.94
C TYR A 160 2.66 -1.11 1.89
N SER A 161 3.87 -1.67 1.85
CA SER A 161 3.92 -3.10 1.55
C SER A 161 2.98 -3.76 2.56
N VAL A 162 1.95 -4.47 2.10
CA VAL A 162 1.18 -5.33 3.01
C VAL A 162 2.22 -6.26 3.61
N VAL A 163 2.53 -6.07 4.89
CA VAL A 163 3.53 -6.88 5.59
C VAL A 163 2.91 -8.25 5.76
N THR A 164 3.32 -9.19 4.91
CA THR A 164 2.85 -10.57 4.93
C THR A 164 3.79 -11.49 5.69
N ASP A 165 5.04 -11.04 5.88
CA ASP A 165 6.06 -11.77 6.62
C ASP A 165 6.97 -10.81 7.38
N LEU A 166 7.57 -11.29 8.48
CA LEU A 166 8.47 -10.53 9.33
C LEU A 166 9.86 -11.18 9.38
N ALA A 167 10.85 -10.45 8.91
CA ALA A 167 12.26 -10.74 9.16
C ALA A 167 12.72 -10.01 10.43
N VAL A 168 12.69 -10.71 11.57
CA VAL A 168 13.13 -10.18 12.87
C VAL A 168 14.54 -10.64 13.20
N ARG A 169 15.37 -9.73 13.69
CA ARG A 169 16.68 -10.05 14.27
C ARG A 169 16.85 -9.35 15.61
N ALA A 170 17.40 -10.06 16.58
CA ALA A 170 17.65 -9.51 17.91
C ALA A 170 19.10 -9.76 18.33
N PHE A 171 19.77 -8.68 18.75
CA PHE A 171 21.19 -8.68 19.07
C PHE A 171 21.42 -8.04 20.44
N PRO A 172 21.99 -8.77 21.41
CA PRO A 172 22.55 -8.14 22.58
C PRO A 172 23.74 -7.27 22.16
N GLN A 173 23.81 -6.03 22.65
CA GLN A 173 24.87 -5.09 22.31
C GLN A 173 26.25 -5.61 22.76
N ARG A 174 26.28 -6.31 23.91
CA ARG A 174 27.49 -6.96 24.43
C ARG A 174 27.27 -8.46 24.51
N ALA A 175 28.17 -9.25 23.92
CA ALA A 175 28.11 -10.72 24.03
C ALA A 175 28.39 -11.22 25.46
N GLN A 176 29.08 -10.41 26.28
CA GLN A 176 29.40 -10.71 27.67
C GLN A 176 29.17 -9.46 28.54
N VAL A 177 28.49 -9.61 29.67
CA VAL A 177 28.13 -8.52 30.58
C VAL A 177 28.46 -8.92 32.02
N PRO A 178 29.16 -8.08 32.80
CA PRO A 178 29.38 -8.37 34.22
C PRO A 178 28.07 -8.44 35.00
N LEU A 179 28.06 -9.16 36.12
CA LEU A 179 26.88 -9.32 36.96
C LEU A 179 26.35 -7.95 37.45
N GLY A 180 25.07 -7.69 37.25
CA GLY A 180 24.40 -6.44 37.65
C GLY A 180 24.61 -5.24 36.71
N GLU A 181 25.43 -5.38 35.66
CA GLU A 181 25.68 -4.31 34.69
C GLU A 181 24.55 -4.16 33.66
N ASN A 182 24.47 -2.99 33.02
CA ASN A 182 23.44 -2.68 32.02
C ASN A 182 23.69 -3.38 30.68
N GLN A 183 22.70 -4.09 30.16
CA GLN A 183 22.69 -4.61 28.80
C GLN A 183 21.72 -3.80 27.94
N THR A 184 22.06 -3.65 26.66
CA THR A 184 21.12 -3.18 25.65
C THR A 184 20.81 -4.31 24.68
N LEU A 185 19.54 -4.51 24.40
CA LEU A 185 19.05 -5.40 23.36
C LEU A 185 18.54 -4.55 22.20
N ILE A 186 19.01 -4.83 20.98
CA ILE A 186 18.58 -4.14 19.76
C ILE A 186 17.82 -5.13 18.90
N ILE A 187 16.60 -4.77 18.51
CA ILE A 187 15.73 -5.56 17.66
C ILE A 187 15.53 -4.79 16.35
N SER A 188 15.78 -5.46 15.22
CA SER A 188 15.45 -4.96 13.88
C SER A 188 14.31 -5.79 13.32
N VAL A 189 13.25 -5.12 12.88
CA VAL A 189 12.08 -5.72 12.23
C VAL A 189 12.00 -5.18 10.80
N ARG A 190 11.99 -6.11 9.84
CA ARG A 190 11.83 -5.81 8.41
C ARG A 190 10.76 -6.70 7.79
N ASP A 191 10.20 -6.27 6.67
CA ASP A 191 9.22 -7.03 5.91
C ASP A 191 9.87 -7.98 4.88
N GLN A 192 9.06 -8.67 4.08
CA GLN A 192 9.49 -9.57 2.99
C GLN A 192 10.36 -8.87 1.92
N SER A 193 10.25 -7.55 1.80
CA SER A 193 11.01 -6.71 0.87
C SER A 193 12.28 -6.13 1.51
N ARG A 194 12.59 -6.51 2.76
CA ARG A 194 13.69 -5.99 3.60
C ARG A 194 13.53 -4.51 3.97
N VAL A 195 12.32 -3.96 3.88
CA VAL A 195 11.97 -2.60 4.29
C VAL A 195 11.71 -2.57 5.80
N PRO A 196 12.11 -1.52 6.54
CA PRO A 196 11.84 -1.44 7.96
C PRO A 196 10.35 -1.35 8.31
N VAL A 197 9.91 -2.12 9.32
CA VAL A 197 8.51 -2.11 9.79
C VAL A 197 8.40 -1.18 10.99
N THR A 198 7.71 -0.05 10.83
CA THR A 198 7.44 0.91 11.91
C THR A 198 6.21 0.49 12.71
N GLY A 199 6.24 0.61 14.04
CA GLY A 199 5.09 0.32 14.90
C GLY A 199 4.84 -1.18 15.19
N ALA A 200 5.79 -2.07 14.88
CA ALA A 200 5.74 -3.45 15.35
C ALA A 200 5.90 -3.49 16.86
N SER A 201 5.01 -4.21 17.55
CA SER A 201 5.07 -4.40 18.99
C SER A 201 6.05 -5.51 19.31
N VAL A 202 7.12 -5.18 20.03
CA VAL A 202 8.14 -6.13 20.50
C VAL A 202 8.00 -6.24 22.01
N SER A 203 7.80 -7.46 22.52
CA SER A 203 7.87 -7.78 23.94
C SER A 203 9.05 -8.71 24.21
N ALA A 204 9.67 -8.56 25.37
CA ALA A 204 10.87 -9.33 25.72
C ALA A 204 10.83 -9.80 27.17
N VAL A 205 11.34 -11.01 27.41
CA VAL A 205 11.59 -11.58 28.72
C VAL A 205 13.06 -11.95 28.83
N PHE A 206 13.72 -11.43 29.85
CA PHE A 206 15.07 -11.80 30.22
C PHE A 206 15.05 -12.99 31.18
N VAL A 207 15.70 -14.09 30.81
CA VAL A 207 15.84 -15.29 31.63
C VAL A 207 17.29 -15.41 32.07
N ALA A 208 17.52 -15.18 33.35
CA ALA A 208 18.85 -15.22 33.94
C ALA A 208 19.38 -16.66 34.11
N PRO A 209 20.70 -16.88 34.26
CA PRO A 209 21.28 -18.22 34.42
C PRO A 209 20.76 -19.02 35.63
N ASP A 210 20.27 -18.34 36.65
CA ASP A 210 19.61 -18.93 37.83
C ASP A 210 18.13 -19.26 37.60
N GLY A 211 17.62 -19.05 36.39
CA GLY A 211 16.25 -19.37 35.97
C GLY A 211 15.23 -18.27 36.27
N LEU A 212 15.65 -17.13 36.84
CA LEU A 212 14.74 -16.01 37.10
C LEU A 212 14.33 -15.34 35.78
N ALA A 213 13.03 -15.34 35.50
CA ALA A 213 12.45 -14.67 34.32
C ALA A 213 11.92 -13.28 34.68
N THR A 214 12.44 -12.24 34.03
CA THR A 214 12.09 -10.84 34.24
C THR A 214 11.52 -10.22 32.95
N PRO A 215 10.24 -9.81 32.92
CA PRO A 215 9.67 -9.11 31.77
C PRO A 215 10.33 -7.73 31.60
N LEU A 216 10.72 -7.39 30.37
CA LEU A 216 11.29 -6.07 30.02
C LEU A 216 10.22 -5.08 29.51
N GLY A 217 8.96 -5.52 29.42
CA GLY A 217 7.85 -4.75 28.88
C GLY A 217 7.69 -4.92 27.37
N ALA A 218 6.97 -3.97 26.75
CA ALA A 218 6.74 -3.93 25.31
C ALA A 218 7.08 -2.54 24.75
N LEU A 219 7.73 -2.52 23.58
CA LEU A 219 8.10 -1.31 22.84
C LEU A 219 7.59 -1.41 21.41
N LEU A 220 7.40 -0.26 20.78
CA LEU A 220 7.10 -0.17 19.35
C LEU A 220 8.39 0.12 18.57
N THR A 221 8.52 -0.45 17.38
CA THR A 221 9.62 -0.11 16.48
C THR A 221 9.49 1.31 15.93
N ASP A 222 10.63 2.00 15.79
CA ASP A 222 10.72 3.34 15.21
C ASP A 222 10.65 3.33 13.66
N SER A 223 10.87 4.50 13.04
CA SER A 223 10.88 4.65 11.58
C SER A 223 11.96 3.84 10.86
N ASN A 224 12.98 3.37 11.59
CA ASN A 224 14.05 2.50 11.08
C ASN A 224 13.75 1.02 11.35
N GLY A 225 12.56 0.70 11.87
CA GLY A 225 12.18 -0.66 12.24
C GLY A 225 12.94 -1.17 13.46
N ILE A 226 13.40 -0.28 14.34
CA ILE A 226 14.24 -0.62 15.49
C ILE A 226 13.46 -0.44 16.79
N ALA A 227 13.56 -1.43 17.67
CA ALA A 227 13.20 -1.31 19.09
C ALA A 227 14.42 -1.63 19.96
N SER A 228 14.57 -0.94 21.08
CA SER A 228 15.72 -1.15 21.97
C SER A 228 15.33 -1.17 23.45
N PHE A 229 15.72 -2.24 24.14
CA PHE A 229 15.54 -2.38 25.57
C PHE A 229 16.86 -2.16 26.29
N ASN A 230 16.84 -1.37 27.36
CA ASN A 230 17.96 -1.25 28.29
C ASN A 230 17.53 -1.83 29.64
N PHE A 231 18.32 -2.76 30.18
CA PHE A 231 18.00 -3.48 31.41
C PHE A 231 19.28 -3.90 32.14
N GLN A 232 19.20 -4.18 33.43
CA GLN A 232 20.32 -4.72 34.20
C GLN A 232 20.35 -6.25 34.13
N ALA A 233 21.54 -6.83 33.94
CA ALA A 233 21.77 -8.27 33.97
C ALA A 233 21.79 -8.79 35.43
N VAL A 234 20.63 -8.71 36.09
CA VAL A 234 20.45 -9.15 37.47
C VAL A 234 20.35 -10.68 37.52
N SER A 235 21.28 -11.32 38.22
CA SER A 235 21.26 -12.76 38.49
C SER A 235 22.06 -13.06 39.75
N THR A 236 21.79 -14.21 40.37
CA THR A 236 22.61 -14.78 41.45
C THR A 236 23.70 -15.73 40.93
N GLN A 237 23.69 -16.05 39.62
CA GLN A 237 24.65 -16.95 38.98
C GLN A 237 25.24 -16.34 37.70
N VAL A 238 26.50 -16.67 37.41
CA VAL A 238 27.12 -16.40 36.11
C VAL A 238 26.81 -17.55 35.15
N GLY A 239 26.69 -17.25 33.86
CA GLY A 239 26.30 -18.25 32.88
C GLY A 239 25.71 -17.65 31.61
N VAL A 240 25.10 -18.49 30.78
CA VAL A 240 24.35 -18.02 29.61
C VAL A 240 22.99 -17.55 30.09
N ALA A 241 22.65 -16.31 29.75
CA ALA A 241 21.32 -15.77 29.92
C ALA A 241 20.60 -15.76 28.57
N GLU A 242 19.31 -16.06 28.61
CA GLU A 242 18.46 -16.10 27.42
C GLU A 242 17.53 -14.89 27.38
N ILE A 243 17.17 -14.49 26.18
CA ILE A 243 16.14 -13.50 25.91
C ILE A 243 15.11 -14.16 25.00
N ILE A 244 13.87 -14.20 25.47
CA ILE A 244 12.72 -14.67 24.71
C ILE A 244 11.97 -13.44 24.22
N LEU A 245 11.70 -13.37 22.92
CA LEU A 245 11.07 -12.23 22.26
C LEU A 245 9.82 -12.66 21.51
N GLU A 246 8.79 -11.84 21.60
CA GLU A 246 7.60 -11.95 20.75
C GLU A 246 7.41 -10.63 19.99
N VAL A 247 7.28 -10.72 18.67
CA VAL A 247 6.99 -9.58 17.79
C VAL A 247 5.62 -9.74 17.18
N ARG A 248 4.80 -8.69 17.27
CA ARG A 248 3.44 -8.63 16.72
C ARG A 248 3.29 -7.44 15.77
N PHE A 249 2.74 -7.70 14.59
CA PHE A 249 2.37 -6.66 13.64
C PHE A 249 1.24 -7.14 12.72
N ASN A 250 0.12 -6.42 12.66
CA ASN A 250 -1.02 -6.72 11.78
C ASN A 250 -1.47 -8.21 11.77
N GLY A 251 -1.52 -8.83 12.95
CA GLY A 251 -1.93 -10.24 13.11
C GLY A 251 -0.81 -11.27 12.92
N LEU A 252 0.34 -10.88 12.38
CA LEU A 252 1.54 -11.71 12.39
C LEU A 252 2.11 -11.75 13.81
N VAL A 253 2.56 -12.95 14.21
CA VAL A 253 3.20 -13.20 15.50
C VAL A 253 4.43 -14.04 15.24
N LEU A 254 5.60 -13.57 15.67
CA LEU A 254 6.86 -14.29 15.58
C LEU A 254 7.52 -14.35 16.94
N GLU A 255 7.93 -15.55 17.35
CA GLU A 255 8.76 -15.76 18.54
C GLU A 255 10.21 -16.03 18.12
N LEU A 256 11.17 -15.45 18.83
CA LEU A 256 12.59 -15.72 18.63
C LEU A 256 13.37 -15.66 19.94
N HIS A 257 14.54 -16.30 19.93
CA HIS A 257 15.42 -16.41 21.08
C HIS A 257 16.80 -15.86 20.75
N THR A 258 17.43 -15.19 21.71
CA THR A 258 18.84 -14.79 21.64
C THR A 258 19.48 -14.93 23.01
N SER A 259 20.81 -14.85 23.10
CA SER A 259 21.50 -15.06 24.37
C SER A 259 22.79 -14.26 24.46
N PHE A 260 23.23 -14.03 25.70
CA PHE A 260 24.52 -13.45 26.03
C PHE A 260 25.06 -14.09 27.31
N ARG A 261 26.32 -13.85 27.65
CA ARG A 261 26.94 -14.43 28.85
C ARG A 261 27.04 -13.41 29.99
N ILE A 262 26.59 -13.79 31.18
CA ILE A 262 26.88 -13.08 32.43
C ILE A 262 28.18 -13.64 33.01
N TRP A 263 29.09 -12.76 33.42
CA TRP A 263 30.39 -13.11 34.01
C TRP A 263 30.75 -12.17 35.17
N TYR A 264 31.91 -12.38 35.80
CA TYR A 264 32.37 -11.62 36.97
C TYR A 264 32.94 -10.24 36.63
#